data_AF-A0A0A1U9M6-F1
#
_entry.id   AF-A0A0A1U9M6-F1
#
_cell.length_a   1.000
_cell.length_b   1.000
_cell.length_c   1.000
_cell.angle_alpha   90.00
_cell.angle_beta   90.00
_cell.angle_gamma   90.00
#
_symmetry.space_group_name_H-M   'P 1'
#
loop_
_entity.id
_entity.type
_entity.pdbx_description
1 polymer ?
#
loop_
_entity_poly.entity_id
_entity_poly.type
_entity_poly.pdbx_seq_one_letter_code
_entity_poly.pdbx_strand_id
1 'polypeptide(L)'
;MPYVQTLLEKEYGNIVLKDYDCNVVVAEKAALYCRNMALYGETNENEITCNEIEMSGVDDTNKKVMVPIIEKGTKIPFRNTFPVFPIRNDVIVELYENKKKIGVFVIDNIQKKTNNELFECEVKINTFWYFWR
;
A
#
# COMPACT_ATOMS: atom_id res chain seq x y z
N MET A 1 -2.27 -15.62 -27.19
CA MET A 1 -1.25 -16.68 -27.42
C MET A 1 -1.87 -18.04 -27.12
N PRO A 2 -1.99 -18.96 -28.09
CA PRO A 2 -2.69 -20.24 -27.89
C PRO A 2 -2.13 -21.08 -26.73
N TYR A 3 -0.80 -21.11 -26.57
CA TYR A 3 -0.16 -21.88 -25.51
C TYR A 3 -0.47 -21.36 -24.09
N VAL A 4 -0.59 -20.05 -23.92
CA VAL A 4 -0.97 -19.43 -22.64
C VAL A 4 -2.40 -19.83 -22.28
N GLN A 5 -3.30 -19.84 -23.26
CA GLN A 5 -4.68 -20.26 -23.05
C GLN A 5 -4.76 -21.74 -22.63
N THR A 6 -4.00 -22.62 -23.30
CA THR A 6 -3.93 -24.04 -22.92
C THR A 6 -3.41 -24.24 -21.49
N LEU A 7 -2.39 -23.47 -21.07
CA LEU A 7 -1.87 -23.53 -19.70
C LEU A 7 -2.91 -23.08 -18.66
N LEU A 8 -3.62 -21.99 -18.95
CA LEU A 8 -4.67 -21.48 -18.08
C LEU A 8 -5.85 -22.46 -17.99
N GLU A 9 -6.27 -23.06 -19.10
CA GLU A 9 -7.34 -24.06 -19.13
C GLU A 9 -6.97 -25.34 -18.35
N LYS A 10 -5.70 -25.73 -18.40
CA LYS A 10 -5.19 -26.87 -17.62
C LYS A 10 -5.22 -26.61 -16.12
N GLU A 11 -4.84 -25.41 -15.68
CA GLU A 11 -4.71 -25.07 -14.27
C GLU A 11 -6.07 -24.76 -13.60
N TYR A 12 -6.95 -24.05 -14.31
CA TYR A 12 -8.20 -23.53 -13.75
C TYR A 12 -9.47 -24.12 -14.38
N GLY A 13 -9.35 -25.06 -15.31
CA GLY A 13 -10.47 -25.66 -16.03
C GLY A 13 -10.96 -24.80 -17.20
N ASN A 14 -12.19 -25.02 -17.65
CA ASN A 14 -12.72 -24.34 -18.84
C ASN A 14 -12.95 -22.84 -18.54
N ILE A 15 -11.96 -22.00 -18.83
CA ILE A 15 -12.05 -20.55 -18.65
C ILE A 15 -12.81 -19.98 -19.85
N VAL A 16 -14.07 -19.61 -19.61
CA VAL A 16 -14.79 -18.74 -20.56
C VAL A 16 -14.24 -17.33 -20.37
N LEU A 17 -13.24 -16.97 -21.17
CA LEU A 17 -12.95 -15.56 -21.41
C LEU A 17 -14.22 -15.01 -22.07
N LYS A 18 -15.04 -14.29 -21.30
CA LYS A 18 -16.17 -13.51 -21.83
C LYS A 18 -15.68 -12.68 -23.04
N ASP A 19 -16.59 -12.37 -23.97
CA ASP A 19 -16.37 -11.58 -25.20
C ASP A 19 -15.82 -10.16 -24.94
N TYR A 20 -14.63 -10.07 -24.36
CA TYR A 20 -13.91 -8.84 -24.11
C TYR A 20 -12.79 -8.75 -25.13
N ASP A 21 -12.73 -7.61 -25.82
CA ASP A 21 -11.55 -7.27 -26.58
C ASP A 21 -10.42 -6.90 -25.60
N CYS A 22 -9.47 -7.84 -25.46
CA CYS A 22 -8.31 -7.71 -24.59
C CYS A 22 -7.45 -6.48 -24.89
N ASN A 23 -7.58 -5.86 -26.07
CA ASN A 23 -6.84 -4.65 -26.42
C ASN A 23 -7.41 -3.38 -25.82
N VAL A 24 -8.72 -3.35 -25.53
CA VAL A 24 -9.44 -2.13 -25.12
C VAL A 24 -10.06 -2.24 -23.74
N VAL A 25 -10.34 -3.45 -23.25
CA VAL A 25 -11.09 -3.67 -22.00
C VAL A 25 -10.52 -2.92 -20.80
N VAL A 26 -9.20 -2.83 -20.67
CA VAL A 26 -8.55 -2.08 -19.57
C VAL A 26 -8.82 -0.59 -19.69
N ALA A 27 -8.68 -0.02 -20.90
CA ALA A 27 -8.91 1.40 -21.14
C ALA A 27 -10.38 1.79 -20.95
N GLU A 28 -11.32 0.96 -21.42
CA GLU A 28 -12.76 1.16 -21.23
C GLU A 28 -13.14 1.17 -19.75
N LYS A 29 -12.60 0.22 -18.97
CA LYS A 29 -12.86 0.14 -17.52
C LYS A 29 -12.20 1.28 -16.76
N ALA A 30 -10.99 1.69 -17.13
CA ALA A 30 -10.36 2.88 -16.55
C ALA A 30 -11.19 4.15 -16.79
N ALA A 31 -11.72 4.34 -18.00
CA ALA A 31 -12.59 5.49 -18.31
C ALA A 31 -13.90 5.45 -17.50
N LEU A 32 -14.50 4.26 -17.34
CA LEU A 32 -15.68 4.07 -16.50
C LEU A 32 -15.39 4.38 -15.03
N TYR A 33 -14.25 3.93 -14.52
CA TYR A 33 -13.78 4.22 -13.16
C TYR A 33 -13.67 5.73 -12.94
N CYS A 34 -12.98 6.44 -13.83
CA CYS A 34 -12.84 7.90 -13.75
C CYS A 34 -14.20 8.61 -13.78
N ARG A 35 -15.12 8.18 -14.64
CA ARG A 35 -16.47 8.74 -14.72
C ARG A 35 -17.23 8.54 -13.42
N ASN A 36 -17.19 7.34 -12.83
CA ASN A 36 -17.88 7.05 -11.58
C ASN A 36 -17.31 7.88 -10.43
N MET A 37 -15.99 7.97 -10.34
CA MET A 37 -15.32 8.81 -9.35
C MET A 37 -15.71 10.29 -9.50
N ALA A 38 -15.81 10.80 -10.73
CA ALA A 38 -16.20 12.19 -10.99
C ALA A 38 -17.67 12.49 -10.66
N LEU A 39 -18.58 11.53 -10.85
CA LEU A 39 -20.01 11.71 -10.62
C LEU A 39 -20.43 11.42 -9.17
N TYR A 40 -19.80 10.45 -8.53
CA TYR A 40 -20.23 9.92 -7.22
C TYR A 40 -19.20 10.12 -6.11
N GLY A 41 -17.97 10.51 -6.44
CA GLY A 41 -16.88 10.65 -5.46
C GLY A 41 -16.33 9.32 -4.93
N GLU A 42 -16.86 8.20 -5.41
CA GLU A 42 -16.45 6.85 -5.04
C GLU A 42 -16.67 5.87 -6.20
N THR A 43 -16.00 4.73 -6.11
CA THR A 43 -16.20 3.58 -6.99
C THR A 43 -16.52 2.36 -6.12
N ASN A 44 -17.49 1.54 -6.52
CA ASN A 44 -17.83 0.28 -5.82
C ASN A 44 -16.76 -0.83 -5.95
N GLU A 45 -15.54 -0.47 -6.36
CA GLU A 45 -14.43 -1.41 -6.51
C GLU A 45 -13.71 -1.58 -5.17
N ASN A 46 -13.63 -2.84 -4.70
CA ASN A 46 -12.85 -3.18 -3.51
C ASN A 46 -11.39 -3.40 -3.92
N GLU A 47 -10.66 -2.31 -4.08
CA GLU A 47 -9.21 -2.37 -4.31
C GLU A 47 -8.48 -2.86 -3.06
N ILE A 48 -7.39 -3.60 -3.26
CA ILE A 48 -6.56 -4.16 -2.19
C ILE A 48 -5.08 -3.92 -2.47
N THR A 49 -4.25 -3.89 -1.43
CA THR A 49 -2.80 -3.84 -1.56
C THR A 49 -2.26 -5.12 -2.23
N CYS A 50 -1.35 -4.96 -3.20
CA CYS A 50 -0.75 -6.11 -3.88
C CYS A 50 0.36 -6.78 -3.05
N ASN A 51 1.05 -6.02 -2.21
CA ASN A 51 2.14 -6.48 -1.36
C ASN A 51 1.95 -5.98 0.08
N GLU A 52 2.70 -6.60 0.99
CA GLU A 52 2.84 -6.12 2.36
C GLU A 52 3.76 -4.89 2.40
N ILE A 53 3.42 -3.93 3.27
CA ILE A 53 4.30 -2.81 3.62
C ILE A 53 4.88 -3.06 5.00
N GLU A 54 6.20 -2.99 5.09
CA GLU A 54 6.96 -3.19 6.30
C GLU A 54 7.64 -1.89 6.73
N MET A 55 7.80 -1.71 8.03
CA MET A 55 8.61 -0.65 8.63
C MET A 55 9.88 -1.24 9.21
N SER A 56 11.02 -0.58 9.00
CA SER A 56 12.23 -0.94 9.73
C SER A 56 12.29 -0.21 11.07
N GLY A 57 12.52 -0.96 12.14
CA GLY A 57 12.75 -0.45 13.48
C GLY A 57 13.99 -1.07 14.11
N VAL A 58 14.16 -0.77 15.40
CA VAL A 58 15.22 -1.34 16.24
C VAL A 58 14.56 -1.96 17.46
N ASP A 59 14.93 -3.19 17.81
CA ASP A 59 14.41 -3.89 18.99
C ASP A 59 15.11 -3.46 20.30
N ASP A 60 14.69 -4.04 21.42
CA ASP A 60 15.26 -3.83 22.75
C ASP A 60 16.72 -4.28 22.87
N THR A 61 17.20 -5.11 21.93
CA THR A 61 18.60 -5.54 21.81
C THR A 61 19.43 -4.69 20.85
N ASN A 62 18.86 -3.58 20.37
CA ASN A 62 19.46 -2.66 19.41
C ASN A 62 19.72 -3.29 18.02
N LYS A 63 18.98 -4.33 17.65
CA LYS A 63 19.07 -4.97 16.33
C LYS A 63 17.98 -4.46 15.40
N LYS A 64 18.31 -4.34 14.11
CA LYS A 64 17.35 -3.95 13.08
C LYS A 64 16.30 -5.04 12.91
N VAL A 65 15.03 -4.68 13.03
CA VAL A 65 13.87 -5.55 12.83
C VAL A 65 12.96 -4.96 11.77
N MET A 66 12.30 -5.84 11.01
CA MET A 66 11.25 -5.47 10.06
C MET A 66 9.90 -5.84 10.67
N VAL A 67 8.99 -4.88 10.71
CA VAL A 67 7.66 -5.05 11.28
C VAL A 67 6.63 -4.80 10.19
N PRO A 68 5.73 -5.75 9.89
CA PRO A 68 4.66 -5.53 8.93
C PRO A 68 3.68 -4.50 9.50
N ILE A 69 3.40 -3.44 8.73
CA ILE A 69 2.47 -2.37 9.12
C ILE A 69 1.18 -2.41 8.29
N ILE A 70 1.21 -3.03 7.11
CA ILE A 70 0.06 -3.22 6.23
C ILE A 70 0.19 -4.58 5.55
N GLU A 71 -0.75 -5.48 5.82
CA GLU A 71 -0.75 -6.81 5.24
C GLU A 71 -1.09 -6.79 3.75
N LYS A 72 -0.63 -7.81 3.02
CA LYS A 72 -1.04 -8.04 1.64
C LYS A 72 -2.55 -8.30 1.57
N GLY A 73 -3.23 -7.67 0.63
CA GLY A 73 -4.68 -7.81 0.45
C GLY A 73 -5.52 -6.89 1.35
N THR A 74 -4.88 -5.95 2.05
CA THR A 74 -5.59 -4.92 2.82
C THR A 74 -6.41 -4.03 1.88
N LYS A 75 -7.69 -3.81 2.19
CA LYS A 75 -8.59 -2.95 1.40
C LYS A 75 -8.14 -1.50 1.39
N ILE A 76 -8.29 -0.82 0.26
CA ILE A 76 -7.94 0.60 0.05
C ILE A 76 -9.24 1.40 -0.20
N PRO A 77 -9.41 2.64 0.32
CA PRO A 77 -8.45 3.40 1.13
C PRO A 77 -8.27 2.83 2.53
N PHE A 78 -7.06 2.98 3.06
CA PHE A 78 -6.68 2.49 4.38
C PHE A 78 -5.94 3.57 5.16
N ARG A 79 -6.22 3.63 6.47
CA ARG A 79 -5.56 4.51 7.41
C ARG A 79 -5.19 3.70 8.64
N ASN A 80 -3.93 3.77 9.05
CA ASN A 80 -3.46 3.15 10.28
C ASN A 80 -2.46 4.06 10.99
N THR A 81 -2.42 3.92 12.30
CA THR A 81 -1.51 4.65 13.18
C THR A 81 -0.72 3.64 13.99
N PHE A 82 0.58 3.85 14.11
CA PHE A 82 1.42 3.01 14.94
C PHE A 82 2.32 3.86 15.84
N PRO A 83 2.58 3.40 17.07
CA PRO A 83 3.48 4.08 17.98
C PRO A 83 4.92 3.95 17.50
N VAL A 84 5.68 5.04 17.58
CA VAL A 84 7.11 5.10 17.30
C VAL A 84 7.84 5.77 18.46
N PHE A 85 9.00 5.22 18.80
CA PHE A 85 9.85 5.75 19.86
C PHE A 85 11.00 6.57 19.25
N PRO A 86 11.29 7.76 19.79
CA PRO A 86 12.40 8.58 19.33
C PRO A 86 13.73 7.97 19.78
N ILE A 87 14.64 7.77 18.83
CA ILE A 87 16.03 7.42 19.11
C ILE A 87 16.79 8.74 19.26
N ARG A 88 17.34 9.00 20.45
CA ARG A 88 17.89 10.31 20.84
C ARG A 88 16.81 11.40 20.77
N ASN A 89 16.81 12.23 19.73
CA ASN A 89 15.85 13.32 19.51
C ASN A 89 15.14 13.22 18.15
N ASP A 90 15.33 12.09 17.45
CA ASP A 90 14.80 11.91 16.10
C ASP A 90 13.93 10.64 16.04
N VAL A 91 12.88 10.69 15.22
CA VAL A 91 12.12 9.53 14.79
C VAL A 91 12.46 9.29 13.32
N ILE A 92 12.95 8.10 13.01
CA ILE A 92 13.27 7.68 11.64
C ILE A 92 12.41 6.48 11.31
N VAL A 93 11.53 6.64 10.32
CA VAL A 93 10.64 5.59 9.82
C VAL A 93 11.08 5.25 8.39
N GLU A 94 11.63 4.07 8.18
CA GLU A 94 11.92 3.56 6.84
C GLU A 94 10.83 2.56 6.43
N LEU A 95 10.24 2.75 5.26
CA LEU A 95 9.21 1.88 4.72
C LEU A 95 9.75 1.01 3.60
N TYR A 96 9.26 -0.22 3.52
CA TYR A 96 9.66 -1.23 2.57
C TYR A 96 8.45 -1.94 1.97
N GLU A 97 8.55 -2.31 0.69
CA GLU A 97 7.61 -3.17 -0.01
C GLU A 97 8.43 -4.21 -0.79
N ASN A 98 8.15 -5.51 -0.60
CA ASN A 98 8.94 -6.60 -1.21
C ASN A 98 10.46 -6.43 -1.05
N LYS A 99 10.94 -6.13 0.18
CA LYS A 99 12.35 -5.88 0.51
C LYS A 99 12.98 -4.66 -0.18
N LYS A 100 12.21 -3.88 -0.96
CA LYS A 100 12.66 -2.64 -1.57
C LYS A 100 12.23 -1.47 -0.70
N LYS A 101 13.17 -0.58 -0.37
CA LYS A 101 12.87 0.66 0.35
C LYS A 101 11.99 1.56 -0.54
N ILE A 102 10.82 1.93 -0.04
CA ILE A 102 9.85 2.79 -0.74
C ILE A 102 9.86 4.23 -0.21
N GLY A 103 10.33 4.45 1.02
CA GLY A 103 10.41 5.79 1.60
C GLY A 103 11.14 5.84 2.94
N VAL A 104 11.55 7.05 3.31
CA VAL A 104 12.10 7.37 4.63
C VAL A 104 11.45 8.67 5.10
N PHE A 105 10.92 8.65 6.31
CA PHE A 105 10.33 9.81 6.98
C PHE A 105 11.15 10.08 8.24
N VAL A 106 11.59 11.33 8.39
CA VAL A 106 12.40 11.76 9.53
C VAL A 106 11.67 12.92 10.21
N ILE A 107 11.45 12.78 11.51
CA ILE A 107 11.06 13.88 12.40
C ILE A 107 12.28 14.15 13.27
N ASP A 108 12.91 15.30 13.08
CA ASP A 108 14.12 15.71 13.80
C ASP A 108 13.80 16.71 14.92
N ASN A 109 14.76 16.90 15.83
CA ASN A 109 14.71 17.93 16.87
C ASN A 109 13.48 17.85 17.78
N ILE A 110 13.05 16.64 18.10
CA ILE A 110 11.95 16.41 19.03
C ILE A 110 12.36 16.94 20.42
N GLN A 111 11.72 18.02 20.85
CA GLN A 111 11.88 18.54 22.20
C GLN A 111 11.18 17.60 23.19
N LYS A 112 11.92 16.61 23.69
CA LYS A 112 11.42 15.70 24.74
C LYS A 112 11.06 16.50 25.98
N LYS A 113 9.77 16.53 26.36
CA LYS A 113 9.38 17.05 27.69
C LYS A 113 9.58 16.00 28.77
N THR A 114 9.54 14.71 28.42
CA THR A 114 9.83 13.58 29.32
C THR A 114 10.52 12.43 28.57
N ASN A 115 11.16 11.51 29.30
CA ASN A 115 11.91 10.39 28.73
C ASN A 115 11.04 9.31 28.03
N ASN A 116 9.71 9.35 28.19
CA ASN A 116 8.79 8.30 27.74
C ASN A 116 7.72 8.79 26.74
N GLU A 117 7.96 9.88 26.01
CA GLU A 117 7.00 10.37 25.02
C GLU A 117 6.91 9.42 23.81
N LEU A 118 5.70 8.91 23.60
CA LEU A 118 5.29 8.14 22.44
C LEU A 118 4.83 9.09 21.34
N PHE A 119 5.30 8.87 20.12
CA PHE A 119 4.81 9.56 18.92
C PHE A 119 3.94 8.59 18.14
N GLU A 120 2.83 9.09 17.58
CA GLU A 120 2.03 8.32 16.63
C GLU A 120 2.43 8.70 15.22
N CYS A 121 2.84 7.71 14.43
CA CYS A 121 3.03 7.87 13.01
C CYS A 121 1.77 7.37 12.30
N GLU A 122 1.16 8.24 11.50
CA GLU A 122 0.03 7.88 10.64
C GLU A 122 0.53 7.50 9.25
N VAL A 123 0.11 6.33 8.77
CA VAL A 123 0.25 5.94 7.37
C VAL A 123 -1.12 5.89 6.73
N LYS A 124 -1.24 6.61 5.60
CA LYS A 124 -2.45 6.70 4.81
C LYS A 124 -2.18 6.24 3.38
N ILE A 125 -2.89 5.21 2.94
CA ILE A 125 -2.90 4.77 1.54
C ILE A 125 -4.25 5.19 0.95
N ASN A 126 -4.17 5.99 -0.11
CA ASN A 126 -5.34 6.38 -0.89
C ASN A 126 -5.30 5.67 -2.25
N THR A 127 -6.47 5.55 -2.86
CA THR A 127 -6.62 5.10 -4.25
C THR A 127 -6.00 6.09 -5.26
N PHE A 128 -5.67 7.33 -4.86
CA PHE A 128 -5.00 8.33 -5.71
C PHE A 128 -3.84 9.06 -5.03
N TRP A 129 -2.75 9.26 -5.79
CA TRP A 129 -1.79 10.32 -5.58
C TRP A 129 -2.45 11.66 -5.93
N TYR A 130 -2.31 12.67 -5.06
CA TYR A 130 -2.69 14.05 -5.34
C TYR A 130 -1.93 14.57 -6.57
N PHE A 131 -2.52 14.43 -7.76
CA PHE A 131 -2.30 15.39 -8.83
C PHE A 131 -3.44 16.41 -8.73
N TRP A 132 -3.07 17.69 -8.73
CA TRP A 132 -3.93 18.88 -8.69
C TRP A 132 -4.38 19.33 -7.29
N ARG A 133 -3.47 20.04 -6.61
CA ARG A 133 -3.78 21.34 -6.00
C ARG A 133 -2.55 22.23 -5.97
#